data_AF-A0A7D5C9F4-F1
#
_entry.id   AF-A0A7D5C9F4-F1
#
_cell.length_a   1.000
_cell.length_b   1.000
_cell.length_c   1.000
_cell.angle_alpha   90.00
_cell.angle_beta   90.00
_cell.angle_gamma   90.00
#
_symmetry.space_group_name_H-M   'P 1'
#
loop_
_entity.id
_entity.type
_entity.pdbx_description
1 polymer ?
#
loop_
_entity_poly.entity_id
_entity_poly.type
_entity_poly.pdbx_seq_one_letter_code
_entity_poly.pdbx_strand_id
1 'polypeptide(L)' 'MSIDNGSTFDCPECDVTAPSASVPYDTLGYAVCPVCSHVTRPVDEE' A
#
# COMPACT_ATOMS: atom_id res chain seq x y z
N MET A 1 12.22 15.03 19.02
CA MET A 1 12.34 14.03 17.93
C MET A 1 10.96 13.88 17.32
N SER A 2 10.70 14.50 16.17
CA SER A 2 9.49 14.23 15.41
C SER A 2 9.71 12.92 14.69
N ILE A 3 9.09 11.85 15.18
CA ILE A 3 9.10 10.55 14.51
C ILE A 3 8.16 10.73 13.33
N ASP A 4 8.74 10.84 12.15
CA ASP A 4 8.00 11.07 10.92
C ASP A 4 6.86 10.06 10.81
N ASN A 5 5.68 10.64 10.61
CA ASN A 5 4.39 10.05 10.43
C ASN A 5 4.54 8.77 9.60
N GLY A 6 4.44 7.61 10.26
CA GLY A 6 4.63 6.32 9.62
C GLY A 6 3.77 6.27 8.37
N SER A 7 4.40 6.08 7.21
CA SER A 7 3.71 6.05 5.93
C SER A 7 2.50 5.12 6.08
N THR A 8 1.31 5.68 5.99
CA THR A 8 0.08 4.92 5.91
C THR A 8 -0.21 4.71 4.44
N PHE A 9 -0.32 3.44 4.06
CA PHE A 9 -0.82 3.04 2.77
C PHE A 9 -2.32 3.31 2.73
N ASP A 10 -2.75 4.02 1.70
CA ASP A 10 -4.14 4.28 1.43
C ASP A 10 -4.53 3.56 0.13
N CYS A 11 -5.60 2.77 0.18
CA CYS A 11 -6.04 1.98 -0.97
C CYS A 11 -7.17 2.69 -1.72
N PRO A 12 -6.98 3.06 -2.99
CA PRO A 12 -8.02 3.78 -3.76
C PRO A 12 -9.25 2.93 -4.10
N GLU A 13 -9.17 1.60 -4.02
CA GLU A 13 -10.28 0.71 -4.36
C GLU A 13 -11.30 0.54 -3.23
N CYS A 14 -10.80 0.44 -2.00
CA CYS A 14 -11.63 0.15 -0.82
C CYS A 14 -11.54 1.23 0.26
N ASP A 15 -10.83 2.33 -0.02
CA ASP A 15 -10.63 3.47 0.87
C ASP A 15 -10.09 3.03 2.25
N VAL A 16 -9.28 1.98 2.27
CA VAL A 16 -8.67 1.49 3.51
C VAL A 16 -7.32 2.14 3.72
N THR A 17 -7.15 2.72 4.91
CA THR A 17 -5.88 3.22 5.37
C THR A 17 -5.24 2.21 6.33
N ALA A 18 -4.05 1.71 5.99
CA ALA A 18 -3.30 0.76 6.78
C ALA A 18 -1.84 1.23 6.97
N PRO A 19 -1.20 0.97 8.11
CA PRO A 19 0.21 1.33 8.29
C PRO A 19 1.10 0.49 7.36
N SER A 20 2.08 1.10 6.68
CA SER A 20 3.01 0.38 5.78
C SER A 20 3.75 -0.77 6.47
N ALA A 21 3.90 -0.73 7.80
CA ALA A 21 4.45 -1.84 8.58
C ALA A 21 3.58 -3.12 8.57
N SER A 22 2.27 -2.97 8.36
CA SER A 22 1.31 -4.09 8.27
C SER A 22 0.89 -4.40 6.84
N VAL A 23 1.35 -3.62 5.86
CA VAL A 23 0.98 -3.77 4.45
C VAL A 23 1.86 -4.87 3.84
N PRO A 24 1.28 -5.95 3.30
CA PRO A 24 2.06 -6.94 2.58
C PRO A 24 2.64 -6.35 1.30
N TYR A 25 3.87 -6.75 0.96
CA TYR A 25 4.50 -6.40 -0.31
C TYR A 25 4.59 -7.65 -1.19
N ASP A 26 4.33 -7.48 -2.48
CA ASP A 26 4.51 -8.55 -3.45
C ASP A 26 6.01 -8.83 -3.69
N THR A 27 6.31 -9.93 -4.37
CA THR A 27 7.66 -10.33 -4.79
C THR A 27 8.45 -9.26 -5.55
N LEU A 28 7.75 -8.36 -6.23
CA LEU A 28 8.32 -7.22 -6.96
C LEU A 28 8.53 -5.97 -6.08
N GLY A 29 8.12 -6.00 -4.81
CA GLY A 29 8.23 -4.89 -3.87
C GLY A 29 7.07 -3.87 -3.94
N TYR A 30 5.97 -4.20 -4.62
CA TYR A 30 4.77 -3.35 -4.65
C TYR A 30 3.89 -3.57 -3.43
N ALA A 31 3.35 -2.49 -2.86
CA ALA A 31 2.41 -2.55 -1.76
C ALA A 31 1.10 -3.22 -2.20
N VAL A 32 0.66 -4.19 -1.41
CA VAL A 32 -0.58 -4.95 -1.62
C VAL A 32 -1.54 -4.62 -0.50
N CYS A 33 -2.74 -4.19 -0.86
CA CYS A 33 -3.78 -3.88 0.09
C CYS A 33 -4.15 -5.13 0.91
N PRO A 34 -4.07 -5.11 2.26
CA PRO A 34 -4.38 -6.28 3.08
C PRO A 34 -5.87 -6.64 3.10
N VAL A 35 -6.77 -5.77 2.62
CA VAL A 35 -8.22 -5.99 2.62
C VAL A 35 -8.69 -6.57 1.30
N CYS A 36 -8.51 -5.82 0.21
CA CYS A 36 -8.98 -6.22 -1.13
C CYS A 36 -7.90 -6.93 -1.97
N SER A 37 -6.67 -7.06 -1.45
CA SER A 37 -5.52 -7.61 -2.20
C SER A 37 -5.15 -6.79 -3.46
N HIS A 38 -5.59 -5.54 -3.55
CA HIS A 38 -5.23 -4.66 -4.66
C HIS A 38 -3.77 -4.26 -4.58
N VAL A 39 -3.03 -4.48 -5.67
CA VAL A 39 -1.63 -4.08 -5.79
C VAL A 39 -1.58 -2.70 -6.40
N THR A 40 -0.98 -1.72 -5.70
CA THR A 40 -0.67 -0.41 -6.30
C THR A 40 0.53 -0.56 -7.23
N ARG A 41 0.30 -1.20 -8.36
CA ARG A 41 1.22 -1.23 -9.50
C ARG A 41 0.81 -0.09 -10.43
N PRO A 42 1.75 0.70 -10.98
CA PRO A 42 1.42 1.56 -12.10
C PRO A 42 0.82 0.66 -13.18
N VAL A 43 -0.39 0.99 -13.65
CA VAL A 43 -0.92 0.34 -14.83
C VAL A 43 0.06 0.66 -15.94
N ASP A 44 0.74 -0.36 -16.44
CA ASP A 44 1.59 -0.22 -17.62
C ASP A 44 0.63 0.09 -18.76
N GLU A 45 0.51 1.37 -19.12
CA GLU A 45 -0.22 1.80 -20.31
C GLU A 45 0.72 1.54 -21.50
N GLU A 46 0.50 0.40 -22.15
CA GLU A 46 1.16 -0.04 -23.38
C GLU A 46 0.72 0.75 -24.63
#